data_AF-A0A813K948-F1
#
_entry.id   AF-A0A813K948-F1
#
_cell.length_a   1.000
_cell.length_b   1.000
_cell.length_c   1.000
_cell.angle_alpha   90.00
_cell.angle_beta   90.00
_cell.angle_gamma   90.00
#
_symmetry.space_group_name_H-M   'P 1'
#
loop_
_entity.id
_entity.type
_entity.pdbx_description
1 polymer ?
#
loop_
_entity_poly.entity_id
_entity_poly.type
_entity_poly.pdbx_seq_one_letter_code
_entity_poly.pdbx_strand_id
1 'polypeptide(L)'
;MMRGTSQLQLRFQAWVFVLCLGERFLPGLGGIFDGEEPNGLAGGLETLRPLNWSVYLGRSECEIPARSGRINGVCMESEQELGSQISFCKDVVKYRACVPATQPLWPHWNATKKDALLAHLFKEIVEARLAKEMNVTADIFVELHLLSNPGCFTALRNALCWYNFPKCNDQNVSLPLCQSSCEQYYGKCLHKAGADGLYEACSAPAVAGTGLFKSEAPGRDQILAPDNETCESTGELAKTYLEDVVQQEIWLLTPSGMAMMAFVALLIFGVAYCLLVPYGLRAYVQWGTRQILLQPVKLFRKLPPINGRNVLLLFGVLFLVFIVVGVIWRQRPGMSLSDRFGRKLAEDAGPNATTEITDESVFIPKAANYKASVSQPLTKRQMRQLIGSCSCTGSSWRKSEPSSAVLAVAAAVGLLASWGPSRPPTPTSQTR
;
A
#
# COMPACT_ATOMS: atom_id res chain seq x y z
N MET A 1 -46.65 -50.47 -26.36
CA MET A 1 -45.63 -50.52 -27.45
C MET A 1 -44.41 -49.76 -26.94
N MET A 2 -43.46 -50.35 -26.22
CA MET A 2 -42.48 -51.38 -26.60
C MET A 2 -41.64 -51.02 -27.84
N ARG A 3 -40.38 -50.63 -27.57
CA ARG A 3 -39.09 -50.83 -28.27
C ARG A 3 -38.19 -49.64 -27.90
N GLY A 4 -36.97 -49.76 -27.41
CA GLY A 4 -36.02 -50.86 -27.26
C GLY A 4 -34.65 -50.15 -27.18
N THR A 5 -34.00 -50.14 -26.01
CA THR A 5 -32.78 -50.90 -25.70
C THR A 5 -31.61 -50.69 -26.66
N SER A 6 -30.55 -50.06 -26.15
CA SER A 6 -29.18 -50.55 -26.32
C SER A 6 -28.29 -49.99 -25.20
N GLN A 7 -27.88 -50.91 -24.34
CA GLN A 7 -26.89 -50.79 -23.28
C GLN A 7 -25.50 -51.23 -23.80
N LEU A 8 -24.45 -50.85 -23.05
CA LEU A 8 -23.11 -51.48 -22.98
C LEU A 8 -22.19 -51.25 -24.21
N GLN A 9 -20.87 -50.99 -24.14
CA GLN A 9 -19.83 -51.24 -23.13
C GLN A 9 -18.55 -50.38 -23.40
N LEU A 10 -17.88 -49.98 -22.31
CA LEU A 10 -16.43 -50.03 -22.00
C LEU A 10 -15.30 -49.36 -22.84
N ARG A 11 -14.48 -48.62 -22.06
CA ARG A 11 -13.01 -48.33 -22.11
C ARG A 11 -12.43 -47.36 -23.13
N PHE A 12 -11.88 -46.25 -22.61
CA PHE A 12 -10.47 -45.81 -22.69
C PHE A 12 -10.32 -44.64 -21.68
N GLN A 13 -9.82 -44.85 -20.45
CA GLN A 13 -8.48 -44.47 -19.94
C GLN A 13 -7.86 -43.20 -20.58
N ALA A 14 -7.17 -42.28 -19.92
CA ALA A 14 -6.77 -41.94 -18.54
C ALA A 14 -5.81 -40.71 -18.69
N TRP A 15 -5.32 -40.11 -17.59
CA TRP A 15 -4.35 -38.97 -17.49
C TRP A 15 -5.05 -37.59 -17.58
N VAL A 16 -5.00 -36.65 -16.63
CA VAL A 16 -4.11 -36.36 -15.49
C VAL A 16 -4.96 -35.71 -14.38
N PHE A 17 -4.97 -36.29 -13.18
CA PHE A 17 -5.55 -35.72 -11.96
C PHE A 17 -4.75 -36.24 -10.76
N VAL A 18 -3.52 -35.75 -10.58
CA VAL A 18 -2.71 -35.97 -9.36
C VAL A 18 -1.76 -34.77 -9.21
N LEU A 19 -2.01 -33.91 -8.23
CA LEU A 19 -1.06 -33.28 -7.30
C LEU A 19 -1.71 -32.06 -6.62
N CYS A 20 -1.45 -31.95 -5.31
CA CYS A 20 -1.81 -30.86 -4.39
C CYS A 20 -3.22 -30.89 -3.75
N LEU A 21 -3.49 -31.94 -2.98
CA LEU A 21 -4.22 -31.85 -1.70
C LEU A 21 -3.70 -32.94 -0.74
N GLY A 22 -3.28 -32.51 0.47
CA GLY A 22 -3.13 -33.29 1.70
C GLY A 22 -1.70 -33.79 2.04
N GLU A 23 -1.22 -33.78 3.29
CA GLU A 23 -1.88 -33.65 4.59
C GLU A 23 -0.84 -33.67 5.74
N ARG A 24 -1.18 -33.07 6.89
CA ARG A 24 -0.95 -33.72 8.18
C ARG A 24 -2.24 -33.72 8.99
N PHE A 25 -2.95 -34.85 8.89
CA PHE A 25 -3.65 -35.48 10.01
C PHE A 25 -3.58 -37.01 9.81
N LEU A 26 -2.41 -37.59 10.10
CA LEU A 26 -2.18 -38.99 10.54
C LEU A 26 -0.67 -39.16 10.79
N PRO A 27 -0.23 -39.71 11.94
CA PRO A 27 1.18 -39.89 12.25
C PRO A 27 1.66 -41.21 11.65
N GLY A 28 2.77 -41.18 10.91
CA GLY A 28 3.45 -42.38 10.42
C GLY A 28 3.62 -42.37 8.91
N LEU A 29 4.57 -41.58 8.43
CA LEU A 29 5.36 -41.77 7.21
C LEU A 29 6.44 -40.67 7.20
N GLY A 30 7.44 -40.85 8.09
CA GLY A 30 8.72 -40.19 7.92
C GLY A 30 9.50 -40.95 6.86
N GLY A 31 9.87 -40.28 5.77
CA GLY A 31 10.78 -40.83 4.75
C GLY A 31 10.18 -40.96 3.35
N ILE A 32 9.76 -39.85 2.73
CA ILE A 32 9.59 -39.77 1.26
C ILE A 32 9.99 -38.35 0.79
N PHE A 33 11.23 -37.95 1.10
CA PHE A 33 12.02 -36.95 0.36
C PHE A 33 13.53 -37.23 0.58
N ASP A 34 13.91 -38.50 0.67
CA ASP A 34 15.26 -38.90 0.30
C ASP A 34 15.19 -39.14 -1.21
N GLY A 35 15.53 -38.10 -1.98
CA GLY A 35 15.69 -38.22 -3.41
C GLY A 35 16.78 -39.23 -3.69
N GLU A 36 16.37 -40.40 -4.19
CA GLU A 36 17.28 -41.38 -4.79
C GLU A 36 18.04 -40.66 -5.91
N GLU A 37 19.35 -40.47 -5.73
CA GLU A 37 20.23 -39.93 -6.78
C GLU A 37 20.16 -40.87 -7.99
N PRO A 38 19.58 -40.46 -9.13
CA PRO A 38 19.73 -41.26 -10.33
C PRO A 38 21.20 -41.18 -10.72
N ASN A 39 21.84 -42.33 -10.92
CA ASN A 39 23.23 -42.52 -11.33
C ASN A 39 23.62 -41.83 -12.68
N GLY A 40 22.82 -40.91 -13.20
CA GLY A 40 23.25 -39.97 -14.22
C GLY A 40 23.85 -38.76 -13.53
N LEU A 41 25.16 -38.56 -13.68
CA LEU A 41 25.94 -37.36 -13.34
C LEU A 41 25.10 -36.05 -13.36
N ALA A 42 24.35 -35.79 -12.30
CA ALA A 42 23.83 -34.47 -12.01
C ALA A 42 25.06 -33.71 -11.53
N GLY A 43 25.84 -33.20 -12.50
CA GLY A 43 26.99 -32.36 -12.22
C GLY A 43 26.56 -31.33 -11.19
N GLY A 44 27.22 -31.33 -10.03
CA GLY A 44 26.74 -30.64 -8.84
C GLY A 44 26.26 -29.25 -9.22
N LEU A 45 25.03 -28.89 -8.87
CA LEU A 45 24.43 -27.60 -9.25
C LEU A 45 25.30 -26.40 -8.80
N GLU A 46 26.23 -26.62 -7.87
CA GLU A 46 27.28 -25.69 -7.46
C GLU A 46 28.20 -25.25 -8.61
N THR A 47 28.31 -26.06 -9.68
CA THR A 47 29.04 -25.76 -10.91
C THR A 47 28.19 -25.11 -12.01
N LEU A 48 26.87 -25.00 -11.82
CA LEU A 48 25.97 -24.24 -12.71
C LEU A 48 26.04 -22.73 -12.44
N ARG A 49 27.26 -22.23 -12.14
CA ARG A 49 27.53 -20.81 -12.15
C ARG A 49 27.20 -20.24 -13.52
N PRO A 50 26.88 -18.94 -13.61
CA PRO A 50 26.89 -18.24 -14.88
C PRO A 50 28.27 -18.43 -15.53
N LEU A 51 28.34 -19.39 -16.46
CA LEU A 51 29.57 -19.68 -17.20
C LEU A 51 29.95 -18.43 -18.01
N ASN A 52 31.20 -18.39 -18.49
CA ASN A 52 31.77 -17.28 -19.29
C ASN A 52 30.92 -16.77 -20.48
N TRP A 53 29.86 -17.49 -20.84
CA TRP A 53 28.93 -17.22 -21.95
C TRP A 53 27.56 -16.67 -21.52
N SER A 54 27.32 -16.44 -20.22
CA SER A 54 26.07 -15.84 -19.76
C SER A 54 26.08 -14.32 -19.95
N VAL A 55 24.89 -13.73 -20.16
CA VAL A 55 24.66 -12.27 -20.22
C VAL A 55 25.08 -11.57 -18.91
N TYR A 56 25.28 -12.35 -17.84
CA TYR A 56 25.66 -11.87 -16.52
C TYR A 56 27.17 -11.90 -16.27
N LEU A 57 27.99 -12.09 -17.30
CA LEU A 57 29.44 -12.01 -17.18
C LEU A 57 29.85 -10.65 -16.59
N GLY A 58 30.61 -10.67 -15.49
CA GLY A 58 31.05 -9.46 -14.79
C GLY A 58 30.05 -8.93 -13.75
N ARG A 59 28.85 -9.51 -13.63
CA ARG A 59 27.99 -9.25 -12.48
C ARG A 59 28.45 -10.09 -11.30
N SER A 60 28.31 -9.50 -10.13
CA SER A 60 28.68 -10.15 -8.89
C SER A 60 27.67 -11.21 -8.46
N GLU A 61 28.19 -12.37 -8.06
CA GLU A 61 27.41 -13.52 -7.63
C GLU A 61 26.81 -13.29 -6.23
N CYS A 62 25.66 -13.92 -5.95
CA CYS A 62 24.99 -13.86 -4.65
C CYS A 62 24.16 -15.13 -4.37
N GLU A 63 23.71 -15.29 -3.12
CA GLU A 63 22.99 -16.50 -2.67
C GLU A 63 21.47 -16.30 -2.64
N ILE A 64 20.73 -17.30 -3.10
CA ILE A 64 19.27 -17.32 -3.06
C ILE A 64 18.76 -18.66 -2.51
N PRO A 65 18.06 -18.67 -1.36
CA PRO A 65 17.91 -17.54 -0.45
C PRO A 65 19.24 -17.18 0.23
N ALA A 66 19.29 -16.02 0.87
CA ALA A 66 20.50 -15.51 1.50
C ALA A 66 21.00 -16.47 2.60
N ARG A 67 22.32 -16.68 2.67
CA ARG A 67 22.99 -17.62 3.59
C ARG A 67 22.62 -19.09 3.37
N SER A 68 22.10 -19.46 2.20
CA SER A 68 21.88 -20.85 1.83
C SER A 68 23.18 -21.62 1.57
N GLY A 69 24.31 -20.91 1.40
CA GLY A 69 25.58 -21.49 0.96
C GLY A 69 25.58 -21.87 -0.52
N ARG A 70 24.53 -21.52 -1.27
CA ARG A 70 24.38 -21.83 -2.69
C ARG A 70 24.40 -20.54 -3.51
N ILE A 71 25.47 -20.36 -4.27
CA ILE A 71 25.64 -19.22 -5.17
C ILE A 71 24.90 -19.49 -6.48
N ASN A 72 23.65 -19.06 -6.55
CA ASN A 72 22.73 -19.30 -7.68
C ASN A 72 22.11 -18.01 -8.23
N GLY A 73 22.50 -16.85 -7.71
CA GLY A 73 21.99 -15.54 -8.11
C GLY A 73 23.07 -14.57 -8.55
N VAL A 74 22.63 -13.44 -9.09
CA VAL A 74 23.46 -12.28 -9.42
C VAL A 74 22.82 -11.00 -8.88
N CYS A 75 23.64 -10.08 -8.38
CA CYS A 75 23.14 -8.79 -7.90
C CYS A 75 22.81 -7.87 -9.09
N MET A 76 21.59 -7.33 -9.11
CA MET A 76 21.16 -6.33 -10.08
C MET A 76 21.10 -4.95 -9.44
N GLU A 77 21.83 -3.99 -10.01
CA GLU A 77 22.03 -2.65 -9.44
C GLU A 77 20.90 -1.68 -9.70
N SER A 78 20.26 -1.76 -10.86
CA SER A 78 19.32 -0.74 -11.30
C SER A 78 17.89 -1.09 -10.91
N GLU A 79 17.27 -0.22 -10.10
CA GLU A 79 15.82 -0.19 -9.88
C GLU A 79 15.05 -0.17 -11.21
N GLN A 80 15.60 0.49 -12.25
CA GLN A 80 14.98 0.54 -13.57
C GLN A 80 15.09 -0.80 -14.31
N GLU A 81 16.25 -1.45 -14.26
CA GLU A 81 16.46 -2.75 -14.92
C GLU A 81 15.60 -3.82 -14.25
N LEU A 82 15.67 -3.93 -12.92
CA LEU A 82 14.90 -4.91 -12.17
C LEU A 82 13.40 -4.58 -12.20
N GLY A 83 13.02 -3.32 -11.97
CA GLY A 83 11.62 -2.87 -11.95
C GLY A 83 10.91 -2.95 -13.31
N SER A 84 11.63 -3.18 -14.40
CA SER A 84 11.05 -3.53 -15.71
C SER A 84 10.73 -5.03 -15.83
N GLN A 85 11.45 -5.88 -15.09
CA GLN A 85 11.34 -7.33 -15.15
C GLN A 85 10.36 -7.89 -14.11
N ILE A 86 10.21 -7.22 -12.96
CA ILE A 86 9.27 -7.59 -11.91
C ILE A 86 8.07 -6.65 -11.94
N SER A 87 6.86 -7.21 -11.91
CA SER A 87 5.61 -6.45 -11.89
C SER A 87 4.90 -6.53 -10.54
N PHE A 88 5.01 -7.66 -9.84
CA PHE A 88 4.35 -7.89 -8.56
C PHE A 88 5.16 -7.30 -7.38
N CYS A 89 6.45 -7.58 -7.33
CA CYS A 89 7.35 -7.05 -6.29
C CYS A 89 7.94 -5.66 -6.61
N LYS A 90 7.53 -5.03 -7.72
CA LYS A 90 8.10 -3.76 -8.22
C LYS A 90 8.10 -2.64 -7.20
N ASP A 91 6.98 -2.44 -6.50
CA ASP A 91 6.85 -1.35 -5.53
C ASP A 91 7.65 -1.60 -4.24
N VAL A 92 8.06 -2.85 -4.01
CA VAL A 92 8.69 -3.31 -2.77
C VAL A 92 10.21 -3.39 -2.93
N VAL A 93 10.68 -3.91 -4.06
CA VAL A 93 12.09 -4.16 -4.34
C VAL A 93 12.66 -3.00 -5.14
N LYS A 94 12.94 -1.90 -4.44
CA LYS A 94 13.54 -0.67 -4.98
C LYS A 94 15.05 -0.56 -4.74
N TYR A 95 15.66 -1.65 -4.30
CA TYR A 95 17.06 -1.73 -3.91
C TYR A 95 17.81 -2.71 -4.80
N ARG A 96 19.14 -2.67 -4.73
CA ARG A 96 20.01 -3.66 -5.36
C ARG A 96 19.72 -5.05 -4.81
N ALA A 97 19.11 -5.91 -5.62
CA ALA A 97 18.62 -7.20 -5.16
C ALA A 97 19.32 -8.37 -5.86
N CYS A 98 19.42 -9.49 -5.16
CA CYS A 98 19.88 -10.74 -5.71
C CYS A 98 18.74 -11.41 -6.49
N VAL A 99 18.97 -11.70 -7.77
CA VAL A 99 18.00 -12.37 -8.65
C VAL A 99 18.54 -13.69 -9.19
N PRO A 100 17.69 -14.63 -9.61
CA PRO A 100 18.16 -15.86 -10.24
C PRO A 100 18.97 -15.55 -11.49
N ALA A 101 20.17 -16.11 -11.58
CA ALA A 101 20.94 -16.07 -12.82
C ALA A 101 20.26 -16.97 -13.88
N THR A 102 20.27 -16.56 -15.15
CA THR A 102 19.81 -17.44 -16.23
C THR A 102 20.75 -18.64 -16.33
N GLN A 103 20.19 -19.84 -16.19
CA GLN A 103 20.93 -21.09 -16.25
C GLN A 103 20.64 -21.83 -17.56
N PRO A 104 21.60 -22.59 -18.13
CA PRO A 104 21.37 -23.36 -19.35
C PRO A 104 20.29 -24.42 -19.22
N LEU A 105 20.16 -25.04 -18.03
CA LEU A 105 19.16 -26.07 -17.75
C LEU A 105 17.76 -25.49 -17.57
N TRP A 106 17.66 -24.25 -17.09
CA TRP A 106 16.40 -23.54 -16.89
C TRP A 106 16.50 -22.12 -17.46
N PRO A 107 16.55 -21.98 -18.81
CA PRO A 107 16.77 -20.69 -19.46
C PRO A 107 15.61 -19.71 -19.20
N HIS A 108 14.45 -20.25 -18.82
CA HIS A 108 13.27 -19.47 -18.47
C HIS A 108 13.23 -19.06 -17.00
N TRP A 109 14.10 -19.61 -16.13
CA TRP A 109 14.14 -19.23 -14.72
C TRP A 109 14.90 -17.90 -14.54
N ASN A 110 14.17 -16.81 -14.64
CA ASN A 110 14.66 -15.44 -14.51
C ASN A 110 13.85 -14.65 -13.46
N ALA A 111 14.22 -13.39 -13.23
CA ALA A 111 13.54 -12.52 -12.27
C ALA A 111 12.03 -12.40 -12.55
N THR A 112 11.63 -12.26 -13.82
CA THR A 112 10.22 -12.17 -14.24
C THR A 112 9.41 -13.43 -13.91
N LYS A 113 9.95 -14.62 -14.21
CA LYS A 113 9.26 -15.88 -13.90
C LYS A 113 9.19 -16.14 -12.40
N LYS A 114 10.24 -15.80 -11.66
CA LYS A 114 10.21 -15.86 -10.19
C LYS A 114 9.15 -14.92 -9.62
N ASP A 115 9.11 -13.67 -10.08
CA ASP A 115 8.11 -12.69 -9.63
C ASP A 115 6.66 -13.12 -9.95
N ALA A 116 6.43 -13.66 -11.15
CA ALA A 116 5.13 -14.23 -11.51
C ALA A 116 4.73 -15.43 -10.63
N LEU A 117 5.70 -16.29 -10.27
CA LEU A 117 5.48 -17.38 -9.32
C LEU A 117 5.11 -16.84 -7.94
N LEU A 118 5.78 -15.78 -7.47
CA LEU A 118 5.45 -15.16 -6.18
C LEU A 118 4.07 -14.51 -6.17
N ALA A 119 3.66 -13.89 -7.28
CA ALA A 119 2.30 -13.35 -7.42
C ALA A 119 1.25 -14.45 -7.30
N HIS A 120 1.49 -15.60 -7.93
CA HIS A 120 0.62 -16.77 -7.84
C HIS A 120 0.57 -17.32 -6.41
N LEU A 121 1.75 -17.55 -5.82
CA LEU A 121 1.87 -18.09 -4.47
C LEU A 121 1.22 -17.15 -3.43
N PHE A 122 1.43 -15.84 -3.56
CA PHE A 122 0.79 -14.85 -2.71
C PHE A 122 -0.74 -14.95 -2.79
N LYS A 123 -1.29 -15.06 -4.01
CA LYS A 123 -2.71 -15.24 -4.22
C LYS A 123 -3.22 -16.52 -3.55
N GLU A 124 -2.53 -17.64 -3.72
CA GLU A 124 -2.89 -18.92 -3.11
C GLU A 124 -2.86 -18.86 -1.57
N ILE A 125 -1.81 -18.27 -0.99
CA ILE A 125 -1.69 -18.09 0.47
C ILE A 125 -2.84 -17.24 0.99
N VAL A 126 -3.13 -16.14 0.31
CA VAL A 126 -4.23 -15.22 0.66
C VAL A 126 -5.58 -15.93 0.57
N GLU A 127 -5.87 -16.62 -0.53
CA GLU A 127 -7.13 -17.31 -0.73
C GLU A 127 -7.31 -18.45 0.29
N ALA A 128 -6.26 -19.22 0.57
CA ALA A 128 -6.29 -20.27 1.59
C ALA A 128 -6.54 -19.70 2.99
N ARG A 129 -5.91 -18.57 3.33
CA ARG A 129 -6.09 -17.91 4.63
C ARG A 129 -7.47 -17.26 4.75
N LEU A 130 -7.96 -16.62 3.70
CA LEU A 130 -9.34 -16.11 3.66
C LEU A 130 -10.35 -17.24 3.78
N ALA A 131 -10.17 -18.36 3.07
CA ALA A 131 -11.05 -19.52 3.20
C ALA A 131 -11.07 -20.07 4.63
N LYS A 132 -9.90 -20.12 5.29
CA LYS A 132 -9.78 -20.54 6.70
C LYS A 132 -10.47 -19.56 7.66
N GLU A 133 -10.31 -18.26 7.45
CA GLU A 133 -10.94 -17.21 8.27
C GLU A 133 -12.46 -17.10 8.03
N MET A 134 -12.94 -17.40 6.81
CA MET A 134 -14.37 -17.38 6.47
C MET A 134 -15.11 -18.65 6.86
N ASN A 135 -14.41 -19.77 7.06
CA ASN A 135 -15.01 -21.03 7.51
C ASN A 135 -15.30 -20.99 9.02
N VAL A 136 -16.18 -20.06 9.43
CA VAL A 136 -16.64 -19.91 10.80
C VAL A 136 -17.59 -21.07 11.13
N THR A 137 -17.04 -22.13 11.71
CA THR A 137 -17.83 -23.15 12.41
C THR A 137 -18.30 -22.58 13.74
N ALA A 138 -19.52 -22.94 14.18
CA ALA A 138 -20.13 -22.41 15.41
C ALA A 138 -19.27 -22.60 16.67
N ASP A 139 -18.34 -23.55 16.64
CA ASP A 139 -17.60 -24.01 17.83
C ASP A 139 -16.14 -23.53 17.87
N ILE A 140 -15.63 -22.91 16.79
CA ILE A 140 -14.21 -22.49 16.69
C ILE A 140 -14.13 -21.03 16.28
N PHE A 141 -13.74 -20.17 17.22
CA PHE A 141 -13.40 -18.79 16.92
C PHE A 141 -12.02 -18.74 16.24
N VAL A 142 -12.01 -18.53 14.93
CA VAL A 142 -10.80 -18.23 14.17
C VAL A 142 -10.53 -16.73 14.28
N GLU A 143 -9.33 -16.36 14.76
CA GLU A 143 -8.92 -14.95 14.83
C GLU A 143 -8.83 -14.35 13.40
N LEU A 144 -9.64 -13.32 13.15
CA LEU A 144 -9.76 -12.63 11.86
C LEU A 144 -8.64 -11.60 11.70
N HIS A 145 -7.54 -11.99 11.07
CA HIS A 145 -6.40 -11.11 10.86
C HIS A 145 -6.43 -10.46 9.48
N LEU A 146 -6.70 -11.27 8.45
CA LEU A 146 -6.54 -10.85 7.06
C LEU A 146 -7.77 -10.06 6.56
N LEU A 147 -8.98 -10.47 6.96
CA LEU A 147 -10.22 -9.76 6.62
C LEU A 147 -10.36 -8.39 7.32
N SER A 148 -9.81 -8.25 8.51
CA SER A 148 -9.98 -7.05 9.35
C SER A 148 -9.00 -5.93 9.00
N ASN A 149 -7.82 -6.27 8.46
CA ASN A 149 -6.74 -5.33 8.24
C ASN A 149 -6.13 -5.44 6.83
N PRO A 150 -6.44 -4.51 5.90
CA PRO A 150 -5.85 -4.52 4.57
C PRO A 150 -4.32 -4.37 4.58
N GLY A 151 -3.76 -3.76 5.65
CA GLY A 151 -2.31 -3.63 5.82
C GLY A 151 -1.59 -4.97 5.98
N CYS A 152 -2.28 -6.02 6.44
CA CYS A 152 -1.72 -7.37 6.55
C CYS A 152 -1.38 -7.96 5.18
N PHE A 153 -2.20 -7.73 4.14
CA PHE A 153 -1.88 -8.17 2.77
C PHE A 153 -0.62 -7.51 2.23
N THR A 154 -0.50 -6.19 2.42
CA THR A 154 0.68 -5.43 1.99
C THR A 154 1.91 -5.93 2.74
N ALA A 155 1.81 -6.15 4.04
CA ALA A 155 2.93 -6.62 4.83
C ALA A 155 3.36 -8.05 4.46
N LEU A 156 2.40 -8.96 4.17
CA LEU A 156 2.67 -10.29 3.66
C LEU A 156 3.39 -10.24 2.30
N ARG A 157 2.90 -9.40 1.38
CA ARG A 157 3.52 -9.17 0.08
C ARG A 157 4.96 -8.70 0.25
N ASN A 158 5.18 -7.72 1.12
CA ASN A 158 6.50 -7.15 1.35
C ASN A 158 7.47 -8.19 1.89
N ALA A 159 7.05 -8.93 2.92
CA ALA A 159 7.85 -9.99 3.53
C ALA A 159 8.21 -11.10 2.53
N LEU A 160 7.24 -11.51 1.69
CA LEU A 160 7.45 -12.51 0.65
C LEU A 160 8.44 -12.02 -0.42
N CYS A 161 8.32 -10.77 -0.87
CA CYS A 161 9.22 -10.17 -1.84
C CYS A 161 10.64 -9.99 -1.28
N TRP A 162 10.81 -9.49 -0.06
CA TRP A 162 12.11 -9.31 0.56
C TRP A 162 12.85 -10.63 0.80
N TYR A 163 12.14 -11.67 1.22
CA TYR A 163 12.71 -13.00 1.39
C TYR A 163 13.21 -13.58 0.06
N ASN A 164 12.46 -13.37 -1.02
CA ASN A 164 12.79 -13.95 -2.32
C ASN A 164 13.74 -13.11 -3.17
N PHE A 165 13.81 -11.80 -2.93
CA PHE A 165 14.73 -10.87 -3.59
C PHE A 165 15.57 -10.18 -2.50
N PRO A 166 16.50 -10.91 -1.85
CA PRO A 166 17.28 -10.35 -0.76
C PRO A 166 18.15 -9.20 -1.26
N LYS A 167 18.34 -8.19 -0.42
CA LYS A 167 19.20 -7.04 -0.71
C LYS A 167 20.65 -7.51 -0.84
N CYS A 168 21.37 -7.04 -1.86
CA CYS A 168 22.82 -7.17 -1.91
C CYS A 168 23.48 -5.99 -1.22
N ASN A 169 24.51 -6.25 -0.41
CA ASN A 169 25.38 -5.20 0.09
C ASN A 169 26.41 -4.76 -0.98
N ASP A 170 27.29 -3.83 -0.62
CA ASP A 170 28.35 -3.33 -1.53
C ASP A 170 29.40 -4.39 -1.87
N GLN A 171 29.52 -5.42 -1.03
CA GLN A 171 30.36 -6.59 -1.26
C GLN A 171 29.67 -7.68 -2.10
N ASN A 172 28.47 -7.40 -2.60
CA ASN A 172 27.64 -8.30 -3.39
C ASN A 172 27.12 -9.54 -2.66
N VAL A 173 27.19 -9.53 -1.34
CA VAL A 173 26.62 -10.58 -0.49
C VAL A 173 25.13 -10.30 -0.31
N SER A 174 24.29 -11.29 -0.60
CA SER A 174 22.87 -11.27 -0.29
C SER A 174 22.64 -11.27 1.22
N LEU A 175 21.86 -10.32 1.72
CA LEU A 175 21.54 -10.17 3.13
C LEU A 175 20.29 -10.98 3.49
N PRO A 176 20.28 -11.71 4.62
CA PRO A 176 19.08 -12.39 5.12
C PRO A 176 17.99 -11.38 5.52
N LEU A 177 16.76 -11.87 5.63
CA LEU A 177 15.62 -11.05 6.06
C LEU A 177 15.85 -10.57 7.50
N CYS A 178 15.59 -9.30 7.75
CA CYS A 178 15.73 -8.70 9.08
C CYS A 178 14.60 -9.14 10.01
N GLN A 179 14.91 -9.25 11.31
CA GLN A 179 13.92 -9.56 12.34
C GLN A 179 12.80 -8.50 12.36
N SER A 180 13.14 -7.22 12.30
CA SER A 180 12.18 -6.11 12.19
C SER A 180 11.20 -6.25 11.02
N SER A 181 11.62 -6.82 9.88
CA SER A 181 10.72 -7.09 8.75
C SER A 181 9.69 -8.17 9.07
N CYS A 182 10.09 -9.21 9.81
CA CYS A 182 9.16 -10.23 10.32
C CYS A 182 8.18 -9.60 11.32
N GLU A 183 8.67 -8.81 12.27
CA GLU A 183 7.84 -8.16 13.29
C GLU A 183 6.86 -7.17 12.67
N GLN A 184 7.27 -6.44 11.64
CA GLN A 184 6.39 -5.56 10.88
C GLN A 184 5.23 -6.34 10.24
N TYR A 185 5.51 -7.51 9.66
CA TYR A 185 4.47 -8.37 9.12
C TYR A 185 3.50 -8.82 10.21
N TYR A 186 4.00 -9.42 11.29
CA TYR A 186 3.14 -9.93 12.37
C TYR A 186 2.36 -8.80 13.06
N GLY A 187 2.96 -7.62 13.24
CA GLY A 187 2.30 -6.46 13.82
C GLY A 187 1.23 -5.83 12.93
N LYS A 188 1.48 -5.70 11.62
CA LYS A 188 0.43 -5.26 10.68
C LYS A 188 -0.69 -6.28 10.55
N CYS A 189 -0.42 -7.55 10.83
CA CYS A 189 -1.42 -8.60 10.88
C CYS A 189 -2.10 -8.74 12.25
N LEU A 190 -1.86 -7.85 13.21
CA LEU A 190 -2.50 -7.85 14.55
C LEU A 190 -2.29 -9.13 15.36
N HIS A 191 -1.18 -9.83 15.13
CA HIS A 191 -0.79 -10.91 16.03
C HIS A 191 -0.47 -10.34 17.42
N LYS A 192 -0.62 -11.16 18.46
CA LYS A 192 -0.24 -10.75 19.82
C LYS A 192 1.28 -10.87 19.96
N ALA A 193 1.93 -9.79 20.36
CA ALA A 193 3.32 -9.84 20.78
C ALA A 193 3.44 -10.61 22.10
N GLY A 194 4.61 -11.22 22.33
CA GLY A 194 4.97 -11.85 23.59
C GLY A 194 5.15 -10.82 24.71
N ALA A 195 5.44 -11.31 25.93
CA ALA A 195 5.66 -10.44 27.09
C ALA A 195 6.90 -9.53 26.96
N ASP A 196 7.83 -9.92 26.09
CA ASP A 196 9.03 -9.19 25.70
C ASP A 196 8.78 -8.16 24.59
N GLY A 197 7.56 -8.06 24.08
CA GLY A 197 7.20 -7.21 22.94
C GLY A 197 7.62 -7.77 21.58
N LEU A 198 8.24 -8.95 21.55
CA LEU A 198 8.66 -9.63 20.33
C LEU A 198 7.59 -10.62 19.89
N TYR A 199 7.47 -10.84 18.57
CA TYR A 199 6.60 -11.89 18.07
C TYR A 199 7.33 -13.23 18.18
N GLU A 200 6.75 -14.19 18.90
CA GLU A 200 7.35 -15.53 19.09
C GLU A 200 7.76 -16.17 17.76
N ALA A 201 6.94 -15.99 16.72
CA ALA A 201 7.19 -16.49 15.36
C ALA A 201 8.41 -15.85 14.66
N CYS A 202 8.88 -14.70 15.12
CA CYS A 202 10.07 -14.02 14.63
C CYS A 202 11.30 -14.30 15.49
N SER A 203 11.18 -15.07 16.56
CA SER A 203 12.33 -15.47 17.37
C SER A 203 13.20 -16.46 16.59
N ALA A 204 14.53 -16.32 16.70
CA ALA A 204 15.47 -17.26 16.11
C ALA A 204 15.15 -18.76 16.39
N PRO A 205 14.79 -19.19 17.62
CA PRO A 205 14.43 -20.59 17.87
C PRO A 205 13.14 -21.00 17.17
N ALA A 206 12.12 -20.13 17.09
CA ALA A 206 10.87 -20.46 16.40
C ALA A 206 11.07 -20.61 14.89
N VAL A 207 11.88 -19.73 14.29
CA VAL A 207 12.21 -19.83 12.86
C VAL A 207 13.05 -21.09 12.59
N ALA A 208 14.00 -21.43 13.45
CA ALA A 208 14.77 -22.67 13.32
C ALA A 208 13.91 -23.93 13.49
N GLY A 209 12.85 -23.89 14.30
CA GLY A 209 11.98 -25.05 14.55
C GLY A 209 10.81 -25.20 13.57
N THR A 210 10.10 -24.10 13.27
CA THR A 210 8.86 -24.12 12.47
C THR A 210 9.03 -23.53 11.07
N GLY A 211 10.21 -22.98 10.79
CA GLY A 211 10.47 -22.24 9.58
C GLY A 211 9.91 -20.82 9.58
N LEU A 212 10.37 -20.02 8.61
CA LEU A 212 9.89 -18.66 8.42
C LEU A 212 8.41 -18.66 8.02
N PHE A 213 7.61 -17.81 8.66
CA PHE A 213 6.15 -17.73 8.50
C PHE A 213 5.39 -19.02 8.85
N LYS A 214 5.95 -19.87 9.73
CA LYS A 214 5.35 -21.16 10.13
C LYS A 214 5.10 -22.08 8.93
N SER A 215 6.08 -22.19 8.04
CA SER A 215 6.01 -23.07 6.87
C SER A 215 6.00 -24.56 7.22
N GLU A 216 6.28 -24.93 8.47
CA GLU A 216 6.49 -26.31 8.96
C GLU A 216 7.66 -27.03 8.27
N ALA A 217 8.46 -26.29 7.50
CA ALA A 217 9.61 -26.78 6.75
C ALA A 217 10.82 -25.87 7.07
N PRO A 218 11.41 -26.00 8.27
CA PRO A 218 12.60 -25.24 8.63
C PRO A 218 13.75 -25.62 7.70
N GLY A 219 14.40 -24.61 7.13
CA GLY A 219 15.57 -24.77 6.27
C GLY A 219 16.78 -24.05 6.86
N ARG A 220 18.00 -24.52 6.55
CA ARG A 220 19.26 -23.84 6.95
C ARG A 220 19.34 -22.40 6.44
N ASP A 221 18.57 -22.12 5.41
CA ASP A 221 18.47 -20.88 4.67
C ASP A 221 17.38 -19.93 5.22
N GLN A 222 16.61 -20.37 6.22
CA GLN A 222 15.60 -19.57 6.91
C GLN A 222 16.18 -18.98 8.19
N ILE A 223 17.11 -18.04 8.06
CA ILE A 223 17.73 -17.36 9.20
C ILE A 223 17.34 -15.88 9.15
N LEU A 224 16.83 -15.36 10.27
CA LEU A 224 16.63 -13.91 10.43
C LEU A 224 17.92 -13.25 10.89
N ALA A 225 18.26 -12.11 10.29
CA ALA A 225 19.35 -11.28 10.77
C ALA A 225 18.90 -10.47 12.01
N PRO A 226 19.75 -10.35 13.05
CA PRO A 226 19.50 -9.42 14.14
C PRO A 226 19.57 -7.98 13.63
N ASP A 227 18.70 -7.12 14.14
CA ASP A 227 18.53 -5.78 13.59
C ASP A 227 19.77 -4.87 13.79
N ASN A 228 20.54 -5.08 14.88
CA ASN A 228 21.63 -4.19 15.28
C ASN A 228 22.86 -4.21 14.37
N GLU A 229 23.17 -5.31 13.69
CA GLU A 229 24.43 -5.43 12.93
C GLU A 229 24.21 -5.39 11.41
N THR A 230 23.17 -6.07 10.94
CA THR A 230 22.94 -6.26 9.50
C THR A 230 21.91 -5.26 8.96
N CYS A 231 20.96 -4.84 9.79
CA CYS A 231 19.76 -4.14 9.35
C CYS A 231 19.73 -2.64 9.68
N GLU A 232 20.67 -2.16 10.49
CA GLU A 232 20.76 -0.73 10.85
C GLU A 232 20.99 0.14 9.60
N SER A 233 21.80 -0.35 8.64
CA SER A 233 22.01 0.32 7.33
C SER A 233 20.75 0.42 6.46
N THR A 234 19.71 -0.38 6.76
CA THR A 234 18.42 -0.36 6.07
C THR A 234 17.34 0.43 6.81
N GLY A 235 17.55 0.74 8.10
CA GLY A 235 16.54 1.38 8.94
C GLY A 235 16.17 2.80 8.48
N GLU A 236 17.15 3.60 8.07
CA GLU A 236 16.88 4.94 7.53
C GLU A 236 16.12 4.88 6.19
N LEU A 237 16.51 3.96 5.31
CA LEU A 237 15.87 3.78 4.00
C LEU A 237 14.41 3.29 4.14
N ALA A 238 14.17 2.34 5.05
CA ALA A 238 12.84 1.79 5.28
C ALA A 238 11.87 2.84 5.84
N LYS A 239 12.34 3.75 6.69
CA LYS A 239 11.54 4.87 7.20
C LYS A 239 11.12 5.81 6.07
N THR A 240 12.03 6.16 5.17
CA THR A 240 11.71 7.01 4.01
C THR A 240 10.65 6.37 3.10
N TYR A 241 10.74 5.05 2.84
CA TYR A 241 9.76 4.37 1.98
C TYR A 241 8.41 4.11 2.66
N LEU A 242 8.38 3.90 3.98
CA LEU A 242 7.13 3.68 4.71
C LEU A 242 6.29 4.96 4.84
N GLU A 243 6.93 6.13 4.84
CA GLU A 243 6.22 7.41 4.81
C GLU A 243 5.69 7.72 3.39
N ASP A 244 6.46 7.43 2.33
CA ASP A 244 6.04 7.74 0.95
C ASP A 244 4.90 6.84 0.41
N VAL A 245 4.81 5.57 0.83
CA VAL A 245 3.84 4.62 0.24
C VAL A 245 2.39 4.86 0.72
N VAL A 246 2.16 5.67 1.76
CA VAL A 246 0.80 5.97 2.26
C VAL A 246 0.28 7.33 1.79
N GLN A 247 1.10 8.17 1.16
CA GLN A 247 0.70 9.44 0.56
C GLN A 247 0.62 9.36 -0.96
N GLN A 248 0.01 8.30 -1.48
CA GLN A 248 -0.69 8.43 -2.76
C GLN A 248 -1.90 9.34 -2.49
N GLU A 249 -1.64 10.65 -2.40
CA GLU A 249 -2.68 11.67 -2.34
C GLU A 249 -3.61 11.37 -3.50
N ILE A 250 -4.81 10.93 -3.17
CA ILE A 250 -5.86 10.70 -4.14
C ILE A 250 -5.93 12.02 -4.91
N TRP A 251 -5.47 12.02 -6.17
CA TRP A 251 -5.29 13.25 -6.95
C TRP A 251 -6.57 14.10 -6.98
N LEU A 252 -7.73 13.46 -6.76
CA LEU A 252 -9.06 14.05 -6.58
C LEU A 252 -9.15 15.08 -5.43
N LEU A 253 -8.37 14.91 -4.35
CA LEU A 253 -8.32 15.81 -3.19
C LEU A 253 -7.28 16.93 -3.33
N THR A 254 -6.42 16.88 -4.34
CA THR A 254 -5.56 18.03 -4.65
C THR A 254 -6.42 19.21 -5.12
N PRO A 255 -5.96 20.46 -4.97
CA PRO A 255 -6.71 21.63 -5.46
C PRO A 255 -7.09 21.53 -6.94
N SER A 256 -6.24 20.90 -7.76
CA SER A 256 -6.51 20.63 -9.17
C SER A 256 -7.58 19.55 -9.35
N GLY A 257 -7.54 18.47 -8.57
CA GLY A 257 -8.59 17.44 -8.54
C GLY A 257 -9.96 18.00 -8.15
N MET A 258 -10.01 18.82 -7.09
CA MET A 258 -11.24 19.49 -6.67
C MET A 258 -11.75 20.48 -7.71
N ALA A 259 -10.87 21.25 -8.35
CA ALA A 259 -11.25 22.14 -9.44
C ALA A 259 -11.83 21.37 -10.64
N MET A 260 -11.24 20.23 -10.99
CA MET A 260 -11.73 19.37 -12.07
C MET A 260 -13.10 18.78 -11.72
N MET A 261 -13.30 18.30 -10.48
CA MET A 261 -14.59 17.80 -10.01
C MET A 261 -15.67 18.89 -10.00
N ALA A 262 -15.32 20.10 -9.56
CA ALA A 262 -16.23 21.24 -9.61
C ALA A 262 -16.60 21.59 -11.06
N PHE A 263 -15.65 21.54 -11.99
CA PHE A 263 -15.89 21.79 -13.41
C PHE A 263 -16.82 20.73 -14.03
N VAL A 264 -16.56 19.45 -13.76
CA VAL A 264 -17.43 18.34 -14.23
C VAL A 264 -18.84 18.48 -13.63
N ALA A 265 -18.95 18.81 -12.34
CA ALA A 265 -20.24 19.07 -11.72
C ALA A 265 -20.98 20.23 -12.39
N LEU A 266 -20.31 21.36 -12.65
CA LEU A 266 -20.89 22.50 -13.35
C LEU A 266 -21.35 22.16 -14.77
N LEU A 267 -20.59 21.34 -15.51
CA LEU A 267 -21.00 20.84 -16.82
C LEU A 267 -22.27 19.98 -16.73
N ILE A 268 -22.32 19.04 -15.79
CA ILE A 268 -23.50 18.19 -15.57
C ILE A 268 -24.70 19.05 -15.21
N PHE A 269 -24.55 20.02 -14.30
CA PHE A 269 -25.61 20.96 -13.95
C PHE A 269 -26.05 21.81 -15.15
N GLY A 270 -25.12 22.26 -15.99
CA GLY A 270 -25.41 23.00 -17.22
C GLY A 270 -26.22 22.18 -18.22
N VAL A 271 -25.85 20.92 -18.45
CA VAL A 271 -26.59 19.99 -19.32
C VAL A 271 -27.96 19.68 -18.74
N ALA A 272 -28.04 19.35 -17.45
CA ALA A 272 -29.30 19.09 -16.75
C ALA A 272 -30.24 20.30 -16.82
N TYR A 273 -29.72 21.51 -16.60
CA TYR A 273 -30.47 22.76 -16.75
C TYR A 273 -31.00 22.95 -18.19
N CYS A 274 -30.17 22.67 -19.19
CA CYS A 274 -30.54 22.72 -20.60
C CYS A 274 -31.48 21.60 -21.07
N LEU A 275 -31.77 20.59 -20.26
CA LEU A 275 -32.75 19.55 -20.57
C LEU A 275 -34.04 19.72 -19.77
N LEU A 276 -33.93 20.01 -18.47
CA LEU A 276 -35.05 19.98 -17.52
C LEU A 276 -35.82 21.31 -17.44
N VAL A 277 -35.17 22.46 -17.67
CA VAL A 277 -35.82 23.76 -17.44
C VAL A 277 -36.56 24.21 -18.70
N PRO A 278 -37.84 24.64 -18.63
CA PRO A 278 -38.58 25.12 -19.80
C PRO A 278 -38.03 26.47 -20.32
N TYR A 279 -38.21 26.72 -21.62
CA TYR A 279 -37.60 27.85 -22.33
C TYR A 279 -37.89 29.23 -21.69
N GLY A 280 -39.12 29.47 -21.23
CA GLY A 280 -39.48 30.74 -20.59
C GLY A 280 -38.68 31.04 -19.32
N LEU A 281 -38.41 30.01 -18.51
CA LEU A 281 -37.63 30.15 -17.28
C LEU A 281 -36.13 30.28 -17.59
N ARG A 282 -35.66 29.65 -18.68
CA ARG A 282 -34.28 29.85 -19.18
C ARG A 282 -34.01 31.29 -19.59
N ALA A 283 -34.93 31.91 -20.33
CA ALA A 283 -34.78 33.30 -20.74
C ALA A 283 -34.68 34.24 -19.52
N TYR A 284 -35.46 33.99 -18.46
CA TYR A 284 -35.42 34.79 -17.24
C TYR A 284 -34.10 34.62 -16.47
N VAL A 285 -33.62 33.39 -16.30
CA VAL A 285 -32.34 33.13 -15.63
C VAL A 285 -31.16 33.63 -16.45
N GLN A 286 -31.17 33.48 -17.78
CA GLN A 286 -30.14 34.06 -18.66
C GLN A 286 -30.13 35.59 -18.59
N TRP A 287 -31.30 36.22 -18.56
CA TRP A 287 -31.40 37.66 -18.36
C TRP A 287 -30.86 38.06 -16.97
N GLY A 288 -31.28 37.37 -15.92
CA GLY A 288 -30.86 37.65 -14.54
C GLY A 288 -29.35 37.46 -14.33
N THR A 289 -28.78 36.35 -14.81
CA THR A 289 -27.33 36.10 -14.78
C THR A 289 -26.57 37.14 -15.58
N ARG A 290 -27.06 37.55 -16.76
CA ARG A 290 -26.48 38.66 -17.53
C ARG A 290 -26.56 39.99 -16.79
N GLN A 291 -27.64 40.28 -16.06
CA GLN A 291 -27.71 41.49 -15.23
C GLN A 291 -26.72 41.44 -14.08
N ILE A 292 -26.59 40.31 -13.40
CA ILE A 292 -25.63 40.11 -12.29
C ILE A 292 -24.19 40.25 -12.79
N LEU A 293 -23.84 39.59 -13.90
CA LEU A 293 -22.50 39.65 -14.49
C LEU A 293 -22.15 41.05 -15.03
N LEU A 294 -23.13 41.78 -15.57
CA LEU A 294 -22.92 43.15 -16.06
C LEU A 294 -23.06 44.20 -14.96
N GLN A 295 -23.60 43.86 -13.79
CA GLN A 295 -23.76 44.79 -12.67
C GLN A 295 -22.44 45.43 -12.24
N PRO A 296 -21.31 44.70 -12.05
CA PRO A 296 -20.04 45.33 -11.72
C PRO A 296 -19.57 46.27 -12.84
N VAL A 297 -19.74 45.92 -14.11
CA VAL A 297 -19.36 46.80 -15.24
C VAL A 297 -20.20 48.09 -15.24
N LYS A 298 -21.51 47.97 -14.99
CA LYS A 298 -22.40 49.13 -14.86
C LYS A 298 -22.04 49.98 -13.66
N LEU A 299 -21.65 49.37 -12.54
CA LEU A 299 -21.18 50.05 -11.34
C LEU A 299 -19.87 50.79 -11.63
N PHE A 300 -18.91 50.14 -12.29
CA PHE A 300 -17.63 50.72 -12.71
C PHE A 300 -17.82 51.90 -13.66
N ARG A 301 -18.77 51.84 -14.59
CA ARG A 301 -19.09 52.97 -15.49
C ARG A 301 -19.72 54.17 -14.77
N LYS A 302 -20.34 53.95 -13.61
CA LYS A 302 -20.93 55.03 -12.78
C LYS A 302 -19.94 55.62 -11.79
N LEU A 303 -18.78 55.00 -11.59
CA LEU A 303 -17.75 55.58 -10.74
C LEU A 303 -17.19 56.83 -11.44
N PRO A 304 -17.03 57.96 -10.70
CA PRO A 304 -16.37 59.14 -11.26
C PRO A 304 -14.95 58.78 -11.72
N PRO A 305 -14.37 59.51 -12.69
CA PRO A 305 -12.99 59.29 -13.10
C PRO A 305 -12.05 59.50 -11.91
N ILE A 306 -11.57 58.39 -11.35
CA ILE A 306 -10.63 58.38 -10.22
C ILE A 306 -9.22 58.25 -10.78
N ASN A 307 -8.31 59.12 -10.34
CA ASN A 307 -6.89 59.03 -10.70
C ASN A 307 -6.31 57.66 -10.32
N GLY A 308 -5.51 57.05 -11.20
CA GLY A 308 -4.98 55.68 -10.99
C GLY A 308 -4.26 55.47 -9.65
N ARG A 309 -3.64 56.53 -9.10
CA ARG A 309 -3.04 56.53 -7.76
C ARG A 309 -4.06 56.26 -6.64
N ASN A 310 -5.25 56.83 -6.73
CA ASN A 310 -6.31 56.65 -5.74
C ASN A 310 -6.92 55.25 -5.82
N VAL A 311 -6.99 54.66 -7.02
CA VAL A 311 -7.42 53.27 -7.21
C VAL A 311 -6.43 52.29 -6.56
N LEU A 312 -5.14 52.48 -6.79
CA LEU A 312 -4.09 51.67 -6.16
C LEU A 312 -4.12 51.78 -4.62
N LEU A 313 -4.30 52.99 -4.08
CA LEU A 313 -4.46 53.18 -2.64
C LEU A 313 -5.70 52.48 -2.09
N LEU A 314 -6.83 52.57 -2.80
CA LEU A 314 -8.07 51.92 -2.37
C LEU A 314 -7.93 50.39 -2.37
N PHE A 315 -7.30 49.80 -3.39
CA PHE A 315 -7.00 48.36 -3.41
C PHE A 315 -6.01 47.96 -2.31
N GLY A 316 -4.98 48.77 -2.05
CA GLY A 316 -4.04 48.54 -0.96
C GLY A 316 -4.73 48.52 0.41
N VAL A 317 -5.64 49.47 0.65
CA VAL A 317 -6.45 49.51 1.89
C VAL A 317 -7.37 48.30 1.97
N LEU A 318 -8.05 47.93 0.88
CA LEU A 318 -8.97 46.79 0.85
C LEU A 318 -8.24 45.47 1.12
N PHE A 319 -7.04 45.31 0.55
CA PHE A 319 -6.17 44.17 0.79
C PHE A 319 -5.70 44.09 2.24
N LEU A 320 -5.28 45.22 2.83
CA LEU A 320 -4.93 45.29 4.25
C LEU A 320 -6.12 44.97 5.15
N VAL A 321 -7.32 45.45 4.82
CA VAL A 321 -8.55 45.10 5.55
C VAL A 321 -8.81 43.60 5.48
N PHE A 322 -8.67 42.95 4.32
CA PHE A 322 -8.83 41.50 4.20
C PHE A 322 -7.78 40.72 5.00
N ILE A 323 -6.53 41.16 5.02
CA ILE A 323 -5.49 40.56 5.86
C ILE A 323 -5.86 40.70 7.34
N VAL A 324 -6.21 41.91 7.78
CA VAL A 324 -6.56 42.16 9.19
C VAL A 324 -7.80 41.36 9.59
N VAL A 325 -8.85 41.32 8.75
CA VAL A 325 -10.04 40.49 8.98
C VAL A 325 -9.67 39.01 9.01
N GLY A 326 -8.83 38.54 8.10
CA GLY A 326 -8.35 37.15 8.06
C GLY A 326 -7.55 36.77 9.31
N VAL A 327 -6.68 37.65 9.79
CA VAL A 327 -5.92 37.46 11.03
C VAL A 327 -6.84 37.48 12.25
N ILE A 328 -7.79 38.42 12.33
CA ILE A 328 -8.79 38.48 13.41
C ILE A 328 -9.67 37.21 13.39
N TRP A 329 -10.08 36.75 12.21
CA TRP A 329 -10.84 35.50 12.06
C TRP A 329 -10.05 34.29 12.52
N ARG A 330 -8.76 34.22 12.18
CA ARG A 330 -7.86 33.15 12.59
C ARG A 330 -7.57 33.17 14.09
N GLN A 331 -7.48 34.36 14.69
CA GLN A 331 -7.15 34.53 16.11
C GLN A 331 -8.35 34.41 17.04
N ARG A 332 -9.59 34.60 16.56
CA ARG A 332 -10.79 34.40 17.40
C ARG A 332 -11.07 32.90 17.57
N PRO A 333 -10.76 32.31 18.74
CA PRO A 333 -11.00 30.89 18.98
C PRO A 333 -12.51 30.64 19.02
N GLY A 334 -13.01 29.62 18.32
CA GLY A 334 -14.44 29.24 18.34
C GLY A 334 -15.34 29.76 17.20
N MET A 335 -14.80 30.50 16.22
CA MET A 335 -15.51 30.73 14.94
C MET A 335 -15.11 29.73 13.84
N SER A 336 -14.09 28.90 14.07
CA SER A 336 -13.82 27.78 13.18
C SER A 336 -15.02 26.84 13.17
N LEU A 337 -15.55 26.54 11.98
CA LEU A 337 -16.62 25.56 11.79
C LEU A 337 -16.24 24.20 12.41
N SER A 338 -14.96 23.83 12.40
CA SER A 338 -14.46 22.61 13.04
C SER A 338 -14.65 22.61 14.56
N ASP A 339 -14.43 23.74 15.23
CA ASP A 339 -14.52 23.84 16.69
C ASP A 339 -15.99 23.78 17.15
N ARG A 340 -16.92 24.28 16.32
CA ARG A 340 -18.36 24.18 16.60
C ARG A 340 -18.87 22.75 16.50
N PHE A 341 -18.33 21.94 15.58
CA PHE A 341 -18.67 20.52 15.50
C PHE A 341 -18.04 19.73 16.66
N GLY A 342 -16.78 20.03 17.01
CA GLY A 342 -16.11 19.39 18.14
C GLY A 342 -16.76 19.68 19.50
N ARG A 343 -17.17 20.94 19.75
CA ARG A 343 -17.86 21.28 21.01
C ARG A 343 -19.25 20.67 21.13
N LYS A 344 -20.03 20.58 20.04
CA LYS A 344 -21.33 19.90 20.11
C LYS A 344 -21.18 18.43 20.50
N LEU A 345 -20.19 17.74 19.94
CA LEU A 345 -19.87 16.36 20.32
C LEU A 345 -19.41 16.22 21.79
N ALA A 346 -18.68 17.20 22.31
CA ALA A 346 -18.22 17.20 23.70
C ALA A 346 -19.30 17.64 24.71
N GLU A 347 -20.21 18.54 24.32
CA GLU A 347 -21.31 19.02 25.15
C GLU A 347 -22.44 17.96 25.25
N ASP A 348 -22.65 17.19 24.19
CA ASP A 348 -23.51 16.00 24.20
C ASP A 348 -22.92 14.84 25.06
N ALA A 349 -21.64 14.91 25.45
CA ALA A 349 -20.98 13.87 26.26
C ALA A 349 -21.21 14.00 27.79
N GLY A 350 -21.77 15.12 28.27
CA GLY A 350 -22.22 15.28 29.66
C GLY A 350 -21.12 15.38 30.75
N PRO A 351 -21.27 16.23 31.78
CA PRO A 351 -20.21 16.51 32.78
C PRO A 351 -20.03 15.44 33.87
N ASN A 352 -20.74 14.30 33.81
CA ASN A 352 -20.66 13.23 34.82
C ASN A 352 -19.94 11.97 34.32
N ALA A 353 -19.20 12.03 33.22
CA ALA A 353 -18.36 10.91 32.75
C ALA A 353 -17.07 10.80 33.57
N THR A 354 -17.21 10.53 34.86
CA THR A 354 -16.16 9.92 35.68
C THR A 354 -16.38 8.41 35.75
N THR A 355 -15.26 7.68 35.87
CA THR A 355 -15.09 6.27 36.24
C THR A 355 -15.19 5.17 35.18
N GLU A 356 -14.11 4.36 35.19
CA GLU A 356 -13.97 2.94 34.82
C GLU A 356 -14.45 2.50 33.44
N ILE A 357 -13.48 2.26 32.55
CA ILE A 357 -13.67 1.45 31.35
C ILE A 357 -13.20 0.03 31.68
N THR A 358 -14.07 -0.70 32.38
CA THR A 358 -14.15 -2.17 32.33
C THR A 358 -15.43 -2.51 31.58
N ASP A 359 -15.26 -3.24 30.48
CA ASP A 359 -16.25 -4.00 29.72
C ASP A 359 -17.56 -3.37 29.18
N GLU A 360 -17.84 -3.76 27.92
CA GLU A 360 -19.16 -3.85 27.29
C GLU A 360 -20.09 -2.63 27.31
N SER A 361 -19.94 -1.74 26.33
CA SER A 361 -21.06 -1.37 25.42
C SER A 361 -20.63 -0.25 24.47
N VAL A 362 -19.80 -0.63 23.49
CA VAL A 362 -19.68 0.16 22.26
C VAL A 362 -21.05 0.19 21.59
N PHE A 363 -21.69 1.36 21.58
CA PHE A 363 -22.93 1.58 20.82
C PHE A 363 -22.64 1.43 19.33
N ILE A 364 -22.89 0.23 18.81
CA ILE A 364 -22.93 -0.07 17.38
C ILE A 364 -24.30 0.43 16.88
N PRO A 365 -24.36 1.39 15.93
CA PRO A 365 -25.65 1.79 15.39
C PRO A 365 -26.34 0.56 14.79
N LYS A 366 -27.64 0.38 15.10
CA LYS A 366 -28.45 -0.69 14.50
C LYS A 366 -28.46 -0.52 12.99
N ALA A 367 -27.57 -1.23 12.28
CA ALA A 367 -27.70 -1.41 10.85
C ALA A 367 -29.03 -2.13 10.62
N ALA A 368 -29.87 -1.58 9.75
CA ALA A 368 -31.10 -2.24 9.35
C ALA A 368 -30.73 -3.56 8.65
N ASN A 369 -30.84 -4.66 9.39
CA ASN A 369 -30.66 -6.00 8.85
C ASN A 369 -31.87 -6.34 7.99
N TYR A 370 -31.83 -5.99 6.71
CA TYR A 370 -32.71 -6.60 5.73
C TYR A 370 -32.24 -8.03 5.50
N LYS A 371 -32.87 -9.00 6.18
CA LYS A 371 -32.80 -10.41 5.77
C LYS A 371 -33.57 -10.56 4.46
N ALA A 372 -32.89 -10.35 3.33
CA ALA A 372 -33.39 -10.81 2.05
C ALA A 372 -33.21 -12.34 2.02
N SER A 373 -34.24 -13.10 2.41
CA SER A 373 -34.26 -14.54 2.18
C SER A 373 -34.45 -14.79 0.69
N VAL A 374 -33.35 -14.89 -0.04
CA VAL A 374 -33.38 -15.31 -1.45
C VAL A 374 -33.54 -16.83 -1.45
N SER A 375 -34.78 -17.30 -1.41
CA SER A 375 -35.14 -18.73 -1.41
C SER A 375 -35.06 -19.38 -2.79
N GLN A 376 -34.61 -18.65 -3.82
CA GLN A 376 -34.41 -19.21 -5.15
C GLN A 376 -32.91 -19.46 -5.42
N PRO A 377 -32.53 -20.68 -5.82
CA PRO A 377 -31.16 -20.96 -6.22
C PRO A 377 -30.80 -20.12 -7.45
N LEU A 378 -29.69 -19.39 -7.35
CA LEU A 378 -29.15 -18.57 -8.44
C LEU A 378 -28.93 -19.46 -9.68
N THR A 379 -29.38 -18.98 -10.83
CA THR A 379 -29.12 -19.70 -12.09
C THR A 379 -27.63 -19.73 -12.38
N LYS A 380 -27.14 -20.78 -13.08
CA LYS A 380 -25.70 -20.90 -13.46
C LYS A 380 -25.15 -19.66 -14.18
N ARG A 381 -26.00 -18.89 -14.89
CA ARG A 381 -25.62 -17.62 -15.53
C ARG A 381 -25.41 -16.50 -14.50
N GLN A 382 -26.32 -16.36 -13.54
CA GLN A 382 -26.18 -15.38 -12.46
C GLN A 382 -24.99 -15.69 -11.56
N MET A 383 -24.69 -16.96 -11.32
CA MET A 383 -23.53 -17.38 -10.53
C MET A 383 -22.20 -17.07 -11.24
N ARG A 384 -22.15 -17.19 -12.58
CA ARG A 384 -20.98 -16.72 -13.36
C ARG A 384 -20.86 -15.21 -13.40
N GLN A 385 -21.98 -14.47 -13.42
CA GLN A 385 -21.94 -13.01 -13.30
C GLN A 385 -21.48 -12.56 -11.91
N LEU A 386 -21.89 -13.26 -10.85
CA LEU A 386 -21.47 -12.98 -9.47
C LEU A 386 -19.97 -13.20 -9.28
N ILE A 387 -19.44 -14.30 -9.84
CA ILE A 387 -18.00 -14.60 -9.82
C ILE A 387 -17.23 -13.58 -10.69
N GLY A 388 -17.83 -13.11 -11.79
CA GLY A 388 -17.26 -12.07 -12.64
C GLY A 388 -17.30 -10.65 -12.05
N SER A 389 -18.24 -10.36 -11.14
CA SER A 389 -18.40 -9.03 -10.52
C SER A 389 -17.61 -8.82 -9.22
N CYS A 390 -16.97 -9.86 -8.68
CA CYS A 390 -16.09 -9.72 -7.51
C CYS A 390 -14.65 -9.29 -7.86
N SER A 391 -14.33 -9.08 -9.13
CA SER A 391 -13.16 -8.26 -9.52
C SER A 391 -13.62 -6.83 -9.73
N CYS A 392 -13.07 -5.93 -8.90
CA CYS A 392 -13.21 -4.46 -8.94
C CYS A 392 -14.50 -3.90 -8.32
N THR A 393 -14.46 -3.62 -7.01
CA THR A 393 -14.68 -2.25 -6.47
C THR A 393 -14.59 -2.25 -4.94
N GLY A 394 -13.49 -1.69 -4.43
CA GLY A 394 -13.44 -1.10 -3.10
C GLY A 394 -13.89 0.36 -3.18
N SER A 395 -14.94 0.69 -2.43
CA SER A 395 -15.24 2.00 -1.80
C SER A 395 -16.67 1.88 -1.25
N SER A 396 -16.92 1.92 0.05
CA SER A 396 -16.65 3.05 0.92
C SER A 396 -16.94 2.63 2.36
N TRP A 397 -16.07 3.01 3.29
CA TRP A 397 -16.42 3.56 4.61
C TRP A 397 -15.18 3.57 5.51
N ARG A 398 -14.69 4.76 5.86
CA ARG A 398 -14.06 5.13 7.15
C ARG A 398 -13.99 6.66 7.15
N LYS A 399 -14.83 7.35 7.93
CA LYS A 399 -14.61 7.79 9.32
C LYS A 399 -13.22 8.38 9.53
N SER A 400 -13.20 9.70 9.54
CA SER A 400 -12.09 10.59 9.87
C SER A 400 -12.03 10.82 11.39
N GLU A 401 -10.83 10.75 11.97
CA GLU A 401 -10.45 11.54 13.13
C GLU A 401 -9.12 12.26 12.84
N PRO A 402 -8.90 13.47 13.38
CA PRO A 402 -7.77 14.31 13.02
C PRO A 402 -6.64 14.20 14.06
N SER A 403 -5.40 13.96 13.59
CA SER A 403 -4.21 14.24 14.39
C SER A 403 -3.50 15.48 13.86
N SER A 404 -3.46 16.47 14.76
CA SER A 404 -2.67 17.70 14.77
C SER A 404 -1.16 17.51 14.58
N ALA A 405 -0.56 18.34 13.73
CA ALA A 405 0.71 19.05 13.95
C ALA A 405 0.87 20.04 12.76
N VAL A 406 0.94 21.37 12.90
CA VAL A 406 1.86 22.21 13.68
C VAL A 406 3.32 22.08 13.23
N LEU A 407 3.85 23.21 12.77
CA LEU A 407 5.26 23.63 12.65
C LEU A 407 6.11 23.04 11.51
N ALA A 408 6.28 23.84 10.45
CA ALA A 408 7.58 24.47 10.13
C ALA A 408 7.49 25.26 8.81
N VAL A 409 7.49 26.60 8.87
CA VAL A 409 8.27 27.46 7.94
C VAL A 409 8.50 28.81 8.63
N ALA A 410 9.70 28.98 9.18
CA ALA A 410 10.27 30.28 9.52
C ALA A 410 11.67 30.33 8.91
N ALA A 411 11.79 30.79 7.67
CA ALA A 411 13.04 31.32 7.11
C ALA A 411 12.76 31.90 5.72
N ALA A 412 12.43 33.19 5.67
CA ALA A 412 12.85 34.12 4.62
C ALA A 412 12.05 35.42 4.79
N VAL A 413 12.76 36.49 5.17
CA VAL A 413 12.56 37.91 4.80
C VAL A 413 13.09 38.76 5.96
N GLY A 414 14.23 39.39 5.73
CA GLY A 414 14.83 40.37 6.63
C GLY A 414 16.33 40.44 6.38
N LEU A 415 16.94 41.51 5.89
CA LEU A 415 16.45 42.80 5.45
C LEU A 415 17.63 43.42 4.70
N LEU A 416 17.35 44.13 3.61
CA LEU A 416 18.26 45.11 3.05
C LEU A 416 18.48 46.23 4.08
N ALA A 417 19.74 46.60 4.30
CA ALA A 417 20.26 47.98 4.21
C ALA A 417 21.29 48.30 5.31
N SER A 418 22.56 48.43 4.92
CA SER A 418 23.30 49.67 5.13
C SER A 418 24.57 49.72 4.26
N TRP A 419 24.71 50.82 3.52
CA TRP A 419 25.93 51.29 2.83
C TRP A 419 27.05 51.52 3.86
N GLY A 420 28.31 51.07 3.69
CA GLY A 420 29.36 51.52 2.76
C GLY A 420 30.48 52.26 3.54
N PRO A 421 31.68 52.60 3.01
CA PRO A 421 32.54 51.98 1.99
C PRO A 421 34.03 51.80 2.42
N SER A 422 34.81 51.02 1.62
CA SER A 422 36.26 51.13 1.29
C SER A 422 37.31 51.24 2.43
N ARG A 423 38.42 50.47 2.50
CA ARG A 423 39.54 50.26 1.53
C ARG A 423 40.64 49.39 2.26
N PRO A 424 41.84 49.08 1.70
CA PRO A 424 42.19 47.79 1.10
C PRO A 424 43.39 47.10 1.87
N PRO A 425 44.24 46.22 1.30
CA PRO A 425 44.57 44.92 1.92
C PRO A 425 46.06 44.78 2.32
N THR A 426 46.44 43.54 2.70
CA THR A 426 47.79 42.92 2.81
C THR A 426 48.41 42.83 4.22
N PRO A 427 49.36 41.90 4.47
CA PRO A 427 49.37 40.46 4.12
C PRO A 427 49.91 39.52 5.23
N THR A 428 49.78 38.20 4.99
CA THR A 428 50.72 37.10 5.34
C THR A 428 51.18 36.84 6.80
N SER A 429 50.89 35.63 7.31
CA SER A 429 51.87 34.55 7.62
C SER A 429 51.09 33.40 8.28
N GLN A 430 51.03 32.19 7.71
CA GLN A 430 52.00 31.09 7.84
C GLN A 430 52.59 30.90 9.24
N THR A 431 52.23 29.78 9.87
CA THR A 431 52.91 28.90 10.86
C THR A 431 51.82 28.35 11.78
N ARG A 432 51.71 27.05 12.10
CA ARG A 432 52.55 25.88 11.89
C ARG A 432 51.64 24.65 12.00
#